data_AF-A0A820H836-F1
#
_entry.id   AF-A0A820H836-F1
#
_cell.length_a   1.000
_cell.length_b   1.000
_cell.length_c   1.000
_cell.angle_alpha   90.00
_cell.angle_beta   90.00
_cell.angle_gamma   90.00
#
_symmetry.space_group_name_H-M   'P 1'
#
loop_
_entity.id
_entity.type
_entity.pdbx_description
1 polymer ?
#
loop_
_entity_poly.entity_id
_entity_poly.type
_entity_poly.pdbx_seq_one_letter_code
_entity_poly.pdbx_strand_id
1 'polypeptide(L)'
;PGRPLQQFMAELDVLLQTLHNVPTIDKIINKDKLFGIEMNQNKSIVELINSQASQSKIVTTAKVKLKHKFKLANVIVQKSYKSKVFHSGKIEDYRKKSKEYMEKAQAYKCLGKEDPLPGLIQRTNKYLLDLRLAKWITQKHYELLSIKSNEVELAHLYYLPKAHKPGTPLRPIISGLKHPTSKISKFLDDLLRPLFDKMAQETTVSSGFEL
;
A
#
# COMPACT_ATOMS: atom_id res chain seq x y z
N PRO A 1 4.26 -20.94 -7.64
CA PRO A 1 5.55 -21.10 -6.92
C PRO A 1 6.39 -19.83 -7.05
N GLY A 2 6.72 -19.20 -5.92
CA GLY A 2 7.43 -17.92 -5.91
C GLY A 2 8.78 -18.05 -6.61
N ARG A 3 9.05 -17.15 -7.55
CA ARG A 3 10.33 -17.14 -8.27
C ARG A 3 11.48 -16.82 -7.30
N PRO A 4 12.65 -17.46 -7.45
CA PRO A 4 13.84 -17.14 -6.66
C PRO A 4 14.16 -15.65 -6.71
N LEU A 5 14.53 -15.07 -5.57
CA LEU A 5 14.91 -13.65 -5.48
C LEU A 5 16.02 -13.33 -6.48
N GLN A 6 17.00 -14.22 -6.67
CA GLN A 6 18.05 -14.06 -7.68
C GLN A 6 17.49 -13.96 -9.10
N GLN A 7 16.44 -14.71 -9.44
CA GLN A 7 15.84 -14.68 -10.77
C GLN A 7 15.04 -13.38 -10.99
N PHE A 8 14.35 -12.88 -9.94
CA PHE A 8 13.72 -11.56 -9.97
C PHE A 8 14.74 -10.42 -10.07
N MET A 9 15.86 -10.52 -9.34
CA MET A 9 16.95 -9.54 -9.41
C MET A 9 17.63 -9.57 -10.79
N ALA A 10 17.86 -10.74 -11.37
CA ALA A 10 18.40 -10.88 -12.71
C ALA A 10 17.43 -10.34 -13.79
N GLU A 11 16.13 -10.62 -13.67
CA GLU A 11 15.11 -10.02 -14.56
C GLU A 11 15.05 -8.50 -14.40
N LEU A 12 15.19 -7.98 -13.18
CA LEU A 12 15.25 -6.55 -12.89
C LEU A 12 16.51 -5.92 -13.50
N ASP A 13 17.66 -6.59 -13.39
CA ASP A 13 18.93 -6.16 -13.98
C ASP A 13 18.88 -6.20 -15.50
N VAL A 14 18.30 -7.24 -16.11
CA VAL A 14 18.09 -7.31 -17.56
C VAL A 14 17.14 -6.21 -18.03
N LEU A 15 16.07 -5.92 -17.27
CA LEU A 15 15.20 -4.77 -17.50
C LEU A 15 15.97 -3.45 -17.40
N LEU A 16 16.84 -3.31 -16.39
CA LEU A 16 17.67 -2.12 -16.21
C LEU A 16 18.72 -1.96 -17.33
N GLN A 17 19.29 -3.07 -17.83
CA GLN A 17 20.25 -3.14 -18.94
C GLN A 17 19.58 -2.84 -20.29
N THR A 18 18.42 -3.42 -20.58
CA THR A 18 17.64 -3.10 -21.80
C THR A 18 17.12 -1.65 -21.79
N LEU A 19 16.95 -1.05 -20.61
CA LEU A 19 16.53 0.35 -20.45
C LEU A 19 17.71 1.35 -20.43
N HIS A 20 18.96 0.90 -20.58
CA HIS A 20 20.16 1.73 -20.60
C HIS A 20 21.21 1.21 -21.59
N ASN A 21 21.42 1.91 -22.71
CA ASN A 21 22.75 2.00 -23.33
C ASN A 21 23.71 2.78 -22.40
N VAL A 22 23.91 2.32 -21.15
CA VAL A 22 24.86 2.87 -20.19
C VAL A 22 25.78 1.73 -19.77
N PRO A 23 27.11 1.89 -19.92
CA PRO A 23 28.05 0.83 -19.59
C PRO A 23 27.99 0.48 -18.11
N THR A 24 28.06 -0.82 -17.87
CA THR A 24 27.95 -1.54 -16.60
C THR A 24 28.87 -0.98 -15.50
N ILE A 25 28.36 -0.97 -14.27
CA ILE A 25 29.13 -0.75 -13.02
C ILE A 25 30.32 -1.73 -12.90
N ASP A 26 30.28 -2.86 -13.61
CA ASP A 26 31.39 -3.82 -13.72
C ASP A 26 32.66 -3.24 -14.38
N LYS A 27 32.58 -2.12 -15.12
CA LYS A 27 33.77 -1.42 -15.64
C LYS A 27 34.52 -0.62 -14.58
N ILE A 28 33.93 -0.37 -13.41
CA ILE A 28 34.56 0.37 -12.31
C ILE A 28 35.39 -0.56 -11.40
N ILE A 29 35.15 -1.88 -11.46
CA ILE A 29 35.74 -2.83 -10.50
C ILE A 29 37.00 -3.54 -11.03
N ASN A 30 37.30 -3.47 -12.34
CA ASN A 30 38.48 -4.14 -12.90
C ASN A 30 39.34 -3.19 -13.75
N LYS A 31 40.18 -2.37 -13.10
CA LYS A 31 41.41 -1.86 -13.73
C LYS A 31 42.53 -1.40 -12.77
N ASP A 32 42.53 -1.80 -11.49
CA ASP A 32 43.63 -1.48 -10.56
C ASP A 32 44.65 -2.61 -10.39
N LYS A 33 45.01 -3.25 -11.51
CA LYS A 33 46.19 -4.13 -11.60
C LYS A 33 46.89 -3.97 -12.95
N LEU A 34 47.33 -2.76 -13.27
CA LEU A 34 48.55 -2.59 -14.08
C LEU A 34 49.04 -1.14 -13.98
N PHE A 35 50.29 -1.00 -13.54
CA PHE A 35 51.09 0.22 -13.38
C PHE A 35 50.88 0.97 -12.06
N GLY A 36 51.89 0.85 -11.21
CA GLY A 36 51.90 1.34 -9.84
C GLY A 36 51.99 2.85 -9.73
N ILE A 37 51.47 3.33 -8.61
CA ILE A 37 51.94 4.43 -7.76
C ILE A 37 51.13 4.26 -6.45
N GLU A 38 51.81 4.21 -5.31
CA GLU A 38 51.22 4.24 -3.98
C GLU A 38 50.34 5.50 -3.80
N MET A 39 49.24 5.41 -3.04
CA MET A 39 48.70 6.48 -2.16
C MET A 39 47.35 6.06 -1.53
N ASN A 40 47.43 5.38 -0.40
CA ASN A 40 46.75 5.73 0.86
C ASN A 40 45.41 6.54 0.80
N GLN A 41 44.24 5.92 0.51
CA GLN A 41 42.91 6.57 0.71
C GLN A 41 41.73 5.65 1.13
N ASN A 42 41.98 4.48 1.72
CA ASN A 42 40.88 3.58 2.15
C ASN A 42 40.18 3.96 3.49
N LYS A 43 40.11 5.25 3.83
CA LYS A 43 39.30 5.75 4.96
C LYS A 43 38.06 6.57 4.57
N SER A 44 37.89 7.01 3.31
CA SER A 44 36.79 7.94 2.97
C SER A 44 35.49 7.28 2.47
N ILE A 45 35.52 6.05 1.96
CA ILE A 45 34.34 5.42 1.36
C ILE A 45 33.36 4.90 2.43
N VAL A 46 33.88 4.37 3.52
CA VAL A 46 33.06 3.85 4.64
C VAL A 46 32.37 5.00 5.39
N GLU A 47 33.02 6.16 5.51
CA GLU A 47 32.42 7.36 6.10
C GLU A 47 31.32 7.97 5.22
N LEU A 48 31.45 7.91 3.89
CA LEU A 48 30.41 8.37 2.95
C LEU A 48 29.11 7.55 3.06
N ILE A 49 29.23 6.25 3.30
CA ILE A 49 28.10 5.32 3.46
C ILE A 49 27.34 5.59 4.76
N ASN A 50 27.97 6.11 5.81
CA ASN A 50 27.33 6.27 7.13
C ASN A 50 26.46 7.54 7.29
N SER A 51 26.37 8.42 6.29
CA SER A 51 25.50 9.61 6.35
C SER A 51 24.04 9.29 5.97
N GLN A 52 23.22 8.94 6.96
CA GLN A 52 21.81 8.54 6.77
C GLN A 52 20.95 9.57 5.99
N ALA A 53 21.27 10.87 6.10
CA ALA A 53 20.54 11.93 5.40
C ALA A 53 20.77 11.94 3.88
N SER A 54 21.98 11.67 3.41
CA SER A 54 22.33 11.66 1.97
C SER A 54 21.83 10.39 1.28
N GLN A 55 21.87 9.25 1.98
CA GLN A 55 21.25 8.01 1.50
C GLN A 55 19.75 8.17 1.27
N SER A 56 19.04 8.88 2.17
CA SER A 56 17.59 9.08 2.05
C SER A 56 17.18 9.85 0.79
N LYS A 57 17.95 10.87 0.39
CA LYS A 57 17.68 11.69 -0.80
C LYS A 57 17.97 10.93 -2.10
N ILE A 58 19.08 10.18 -2.13
CA ILE A 58 19.47 9.35 -3.28
C ILE A 58 18.45 8.22 -3.50
N VAL A 59 18.06 7.52 -2.44
CA VAL A 59 17.05 6.45 -2.48
C VAL A 59 15.69 7.00 -2.91
N THR A 60 15.31 8.19 -2.45
CA THR A 60 14.05 8.84 -2.85
C THR A 60 14.06 9.20 -4.34
N THR A 61 15.17 9.75 -4.84
CA THR A 61 15.33 10.10 -6.26
C THR A 61 15.31 8.86 -7.15
N ALA A 62 16.00 7.78 -6.75
CA ALA A 62 16.01 6.51 -7.46
C ALA A 62 14.60 5.86 -7.50
N LYS A 63 13.86 5.89 -6.39
CA LYS A 63 12.47 5.41 -6.33
C LYS A 63 11.55 6.17 -7.31
N VAL A 64 11.69 7.49 -7.39
CA VAL A 64 10.89 8.31 -8.32
C VAL A 64 11.20 7.96 -9.78
N LYS A 65 12.49 7.86 -10.13
CA LYS A 65 12.92 7.46 -11.48
C LYS A 65 12.42 6.06 -11.85
N LEU A 66 12.53 5.10 -10.94
CA LEU A 66 12.08 3.73 -11.16
C LEU A 66 10.57 3.64 -11.34
N LYS A 67 9.78 4.37 -10.51
CA LYS A 67 8.33 4.49 -10.69
C LYS A 67 7.97 5.06 -12.06
N HIS A 68 8.68 6.09 -12.52
CA HIS A 68 8.45 6.69 -13.82
C HIS A 68 8.73 5.68 -14.95
N LYS A 69 9.83 4.93 -14.87
CA LYS A 69 10.16 3.89 -15.84
C LYS A 69 9.14 2.76 -15.89
N PHE A 70 8.66 2.27 -14.74
CA PHE A 70 7.59 1.26 -14.73
C PHE A 70 6.30 1.76 -15.38
N LYS A 71 5.97 3.04 -15.18
CA LYS A 71 4.83 3.68 -15.83
C LYS A 71 4.99 3.73 -17.35
N LEU A 72 6.17 4.07 -17.86
CA LEU A 72 6.46 4.05 -19.30
C LEU A 72 6.39 2.63 -19.89
N ALA A 73 6.87 1.64 -19.14
CA ALA A 73 6.87 0.25 -19.56
C ALA A 73 5.51 -0.46 -19.39
N ASN A 74 4.46 0.23 -18.88
CA ASN A 74 3.16 -0.37 -18.58
C ASN A 74 3.25 -1.61 -17.66
N VAL A 75 4.21 -1.60 -16.73
CA VAL A 75 4.43 -2.69 -15.76
C VAL A 75 3.92 -2.28 -14.38
N ILE A 76 3.20 -3.21 -13.75
CA ILE A 76 2.81 -3.13 -12.35
C ILE A 76 3.76 -4.00 -11.54
N VAL A 77 4.34 -3.41 -10.49
CA VAL A 77 5.10 -4.15 -9.46
C VAL A 77 4.35 -4.02 -8.14
N GLN A 78 3.88 -5.15 -7.60
CA GLN A 78 3.15 -5.20 -6.34
C GLN A 78 3.68 -6.29 -5.43
N LYS A 79 3.57 -6.06 -4.12
CA LYS A 79 3.81 -7.13 -3.14
C LYS A 79 2.72 -8.20 -3.30
N SER A 80 3.13 -9.45 -3.38
CA SER A 80 2.19 -10.56 -3.54
C SER A 80 1.41 -10.86 -2.26
N TYR A 81 0.24 -11.48 -2.43
CA TYR A 81 -0.56 -11.94 -1.31
C TYR A 81 0.02 -13.21 -0.70
N LYS A 82 0.29 -13.18 0.62
CA LYS A 82 0.87 -14.27 1.45
C LYS A 82 2.31 -14.70 1.16
N SER A 83 2.93 -14.21 0.08
CA SER A 83 4.34 -14.48 -0.20
C SER A 83 5.18 -13.21 0.01
N LYS A 84 6.39 -13.34 0.57
CA LYS A 84 7.33 -12.22 0.74
C LYS A 84 8.02 -11.83 -0.59
N VAL A 85 7.33 -12.00 -1.72
CA VAL A 85 7.85 -11.77 -3.08
C VAL A 85 7.09 -10.64 -3.77
N PHE A 86 7.76 -9.99 -4.72
CA PHE A 86 7.13 -9.04 -5.62
C PHE A 86 6.62 -9.76 -6.87
N HIS A 87 5.47 -9.31 -7.36
CA HIS A 87 4.93 -9.70 -8.65
C HIS A 87 5.10 -8.53 -9.61
N SER A 88 5.81 -8.78 -10.71
CA SER A 88 5.83 -7.93 -11.89
C SER A 88 4.89 -8.51 -12.95
N GLY A 89 4.09 -7.64 -13.59
CA GLY A 89 3.18 -8.03 -14.65
C GLY A 89 2.73 -6.83 -15.49
N LYS A 90 2.21 -7.09 -16.69
CA LYS A 90 1.66 -6.05 -17.56
C LYS A 90 0.37 -5.47 -16.96
N ILE A 91 0.17 -4.17 -17.15
CA ILE A 91 -1.05 -3.49 -16.68
C ILE A 91 -2.30 -4.01 -17.40
N GLU A 92 -2.17 -4.44 -18.66
CA GLU A 92 -3.25 -5.01 -19.46
C GLU A 92 -3.76 -6.32 -18.86
N ASP A 93 -2.86 -7.22 -18.46
CA ASP A 93 -3.21 -8.49 -17.81
C ASP A 93 -3.95 -8.25 -16.49
N TYR A 94 -3.48 -7.26 -15.72
CA TYR A 94 -4.11 -6.88 -14.47
C TYR A 94 -5.52 -6.31 -14.69
N ARG A 95 -5.69 -5.43 -15.67
CA ARG A 95 -7.00 -4.87 -16.06
C ARG A 95 -7.95 -5.97 -16.53
N LYS A 96 -7.48 -6.89 -17.36
CA LYS A 96 -8.25 -8.03 -17.86
C LYS A 96 -8.75 -8.90 -16.69
N LYS A 97 -7.85 -9.34 -15.81
CA LYS A 97 -8.20 -10.15 -14.63
C LYS A 97 -9.14 -9.42 -13.66
N SER A 98 -8.94 -8.11 -13.49
CA SER A 98 -9.86 -7.29 -12.70
C SER A 98 -11.25 -7.25 -13.32
N LYS A 99 -11.37 -7.06 -14.63
CA LYS A 99 -12.66 -7.01 -15.32
C LYS A 99 -13.38 -8.36 -15.25
N GLU A 100 -12.68 -9.45 -15.54
CA GLU A 100 -13.19 -10.84 -15.39
C GLU A 100 -13.69 -11.11 -13.96
N TYR A 101 -12.95 -10.64 -12.95
CA TYR A 101 -13.37 -10.76 -11.56
C TYR A 101 -14.66 -9.99 -11.28
N MET A 102 -14.76 -8.73 -11.74
CA MET A 102 -15.94 -7.88 -11.53
C MET A 102 -17.19 -8.47 -12.20
N GLU A 103 -17.04 -8.97 -13.43
CA GLU A 103 -18.10 -9.63 -14.19
C GLU A 103 -18.57 -10.92 -13.51
N LYS A 104 -17.63 -11.74 -13.03
CA LYS A 104 -17.95 -13.00 -12.33
C LYS A 104 -18.60 -12.77 -10.97
N ALA A 105 -18.10 -11.81 -10.20
CA ALA A 105 -18.54 -11.61 -8.82
C ALA A 105 -19.91 -10.94 -8.75
N GLN A 106 -20.23 -10.03 -9.68
CA GLN A 106 -21.43 -9.19 -9.68
C GLN A 106 -21.72 -8.46 -8.33
N ALA A 107 -20.70 -8.35 -7.47
CA ALA A 107 -20.82 -7.83 -6.11
C ALA A 107 -20.49 -6.34 -6.01
N TYR A 108 -19.95 -5.74 -7.07
CA TYR A 108 -19.42 -4.38 -7.07
C TYR A 108 -19.91 -3.60 -8.28
N LYS A 109 -20.18 -2.31 -8.08
CA LYS A 109 -20.56 -1.37 -9.14
C LYS A 109 -19.50 -0.26 -9.22
N CYS A 110 -19.05 0.05 -10.43
CA CYS A 110 -18.19 1.21 -10.64
C CYS A 110 -18.92 2.48 -10.24
N LEU A 111 -18.23 3.36 -9.50
CA LEU A 111 -18.73 4.71 -9.25
C LEU A 111 -18.85 5.45 -10.61
N GLY A 112 -19.80 6.38 -10.68
CA GLY A 112 -20.01 7.21 -11.85
C GLY A 112 -18.85 8.19 -12.08
N LYS A 113 -19.08 9.19 -12.95
CA LYS A 113 -18.07 10.23 -13.23
C LYS A 113 -17.82 11.16 -12.04
N GLU A 114 -18.79 11.30 -11.15
CA GLU A 114 -18.73 12.21 -10.02
C GLU A 114 -18.19 11.51 -8.77
N ASP A 115 -17.31 12.20 -8.05
CA ASP A 115 -16.81 11.76 -6.75
C ASP A 115 -17.90 11.98 -5.68
N PRO A 116 -18.43 10.93 -5.03
CA PRO A 116 -19.44 11.08 -3.99
C PRO A 116 -18.87 11.59 -2.65
N LEU A 117 -17.55 11.66 -2.48
CA LEU A 117 -16.89 12.03 -1.23
C LEU A 117 -17.32 13.40 -0.68
N PRO A 118 -17.34 14.49 -1.47
CA PRO A 118 -17.71 15.81 -0.95
C PRO A 118 -19.14 15.84 -0.42
N GLY A 119 -20.07 15.22 -1.15
CA GLY A 119 -21.46 15.09 -0.72
C GLY A 119 -21.61 14.24 0.54
N LEU A 120 -20.83 13.16 0.67
CA LEU A 120 -20.82 12.33 1.87
C LEU A 120 -20.32 13.10 3.09
N ILE A 121 -19.25 13.88 2.95
CA ILE A 121 -18.70 14.73 4.02
C ILE A 121 -19.75 15.75 4.45
N GLN A 122 -20.36 16.46 3.50
CA GLN A 122 -21.36 17.48 3.79
C GLN A 122 -22.56 16.91 4.54
N ARG A 123 -23.14 15.80 4.05
CA ARG A 123 -24.28 15.15 4.71
C ARG A 123 -23.93 14.67 6.11
N THR A 124 -22.74 14.10 6.29
CA THR A 124 -22.32 13.57 7.60
C THR A 124 -22.09 14.69 8.60
N ASN A 125 -21.40 15.76 8.21
CA ASN A 125 -21.19 16.93 9.08
C ASN A 125 -22.51 17.63 9.43
N LYS A 126 -23.44 17.74 8.47
CA LYS A 126 -24.79 18.24 8.73
C LYS A 126 -25.50 17.39 9.80
N TYR A 127 -25.47 16.07 9.65
CA TYR A 127 -26.08 15.16 10.63
C TYR A 127 -25.45 15.30 12.03
N LEU A 128 -24.13 15.42 12.11
CA LEU A 128 -23.44 15.67 13.40
C LEU A 128 -23.84 17.01 14.03
N LEU A 129 -24.04 18.05 13.21
CA LEU A 129 -24.51 19.35 13.69
C LEU A 129 -25.94 19.24 14.24
N ASP A 130 -26.83 18.55 13.54
CA ASP A 130 -28.21 18.32 13.97
C ASP A 130 -28.24 17.57 15.32
N LEU A 131 -27.42 16.53 15.49
CA LEU A 131 -27.29 15.80 16.76
C LEU A 131 -26.78 16.69 17.91
N ARG A 132 -25.84 17.59 17.62
CA ARG A 132 -25.33 18.56 18.61
C ARG A 132 -26.41 19.55 19.01
N LEU A 133 -27.14 20.12 18.04
CA LEU A 133 -28.21 21.08 18.30
C LEU A 133 -29.34 20.45 19.12
N ALA A 134 -29.66 19.19 18.84
CA ALA A 134 -30.61 18.40 19.61
C ALA A 134 -30.06 17.92 20.98
N LYS A 135 -28.80 18.24 21.32
CA LYS A 135 -28.10 17.86 22.57
C LYS A 135 -27.92 16.35 22.78
N TRP A 136 -27.92 15.56 21.70
CA TRP A 136 -27.60 14.12 21.75
C TRP A 136 -26.10 13.86 21.87
N ILE A 137 -25.29 14.80 21.41
CA ILE A 137 -23.83 14.79 21.56
C ILE A 137 -23.34 16.11 22.13
N THR A 138 -22.22 16.07 22.86
CA THR A 138 -21.61 17.26 23.44
C THR A 138 -20.85 18.06 22.37
N GLN A 139 -20.48 19.30 22.70
CA GLN A 139 -19.59 20.11 21.86
C GLN A 139 -18.29 19.38 21.52
N LYS A 140 -17.67 18.77 22.53
CA LYS A 140 -16.42 18.03 22.39
C LYS A 140 -16.58 16.82 21.45
N HIS A 141 -17.70 16.09 21.56
CA HIS A 141 -18.01 15.00 20.64
C HIS A 141 -18.18 15.50 19.21
N TYR A 142 -18.89 16.61 19.00
CA TYR A 142 -19.07 17.20 17.68
C TYR A 142 -17.72 17.57 17.03
N GLU A 143 -16.82 18.23 17.76
CA GLU A 143 -15.49 18.60 17.25
C GLU A 143 -14.63 17.38 16.92
N LEU A 144 -14.70 16.34 17.74
CA LEU A 144 -13.97 15.09 17.53
C LEU A 144 -14.48 14.33 16.29
N LEU A 145 -15.80 14.27 16.11
CA LEU A 145 -16.47 13.49 15.08
C LEU A 145 -16.53 14.21 13.72
N SER A 146 -16.45 15.54 13.72
CA SER A 146 -16.52 16.35 12.51
C SER A 146 -15.45 15.93 11.50
N ILE A 147 -15.86 15.86 10.25
CA ILE A 147 -15.06 15.35 9.14
C ILE A 147 -14.45 16.51 8.40
N LYS A 148 -13.13 16.45 8.21
CA LYS A 148 -12.39 17.40 7.37
C LYS A 148 -12.03 16.74 6.06
N SER A 149 -12.23 17.45 4.95
CA SER A 149 -12.03 16.91 3.60
C SER A 149 -10.59 16.46 3.32
N ASN A 150 -9.60 17.01 4.03
CA ASN A 150 -8.19 16.63 3.90
C ASN A 150 -7.80 15.37 4.71
N GLU A 151 -8.67 14.88 5.58
CA GLU A 151 -8.40 13.74 6.46
C GLU A 151 -9.02 12.41 5.96
N VAL A 152 -9.89 12.46 4.94
CA VAL A 152 -10.73 11.32 4.53
C VAL A 152 -10.59 10.97 3.05
N GLU A 153 -10.87 9.72 2.74
CA GLU A 153 -10.89 9.18 1.37
C GLU A 153 -12.01 8.15 1.21
N LEU A 154 -12.49 7.96 -0.02
CA LEU A 154 -13.45 6.88 -0.30
C LEU A 154 -12.79 5.52 -0.19
N ALA A 155 -13.60 4.56 0.22
CA ALA A 155 -13.21 3.18 0.11
C ALA A 155 -12.96 2.82 -1.37
N HIS A 156 -11.83 2.17 -1.65
CA HIS A 156 -11.45 1.82 -3.00
C HIS A 156 -11.04 0.35 -3.10
N LEU A 157 -11.44 -0.26 -4.21
CA LEU A 157 -11.10 -1.63 -4.57
C LEU A 157 -9.73 -1.65 -5.26
N TYR A 158 -8.83 -2.46 -4.74
CA TYR A 158 -7.58 -2.80 -5.40
C TYR A 158 -7.38 -4.32 -5.37
N TYR A 159 -6.36 -4.82 -6.05
CA TYR A 159 -6.13 -6.26 -6.14
C TYR A 159 -4.70 -6.63 -5.78
N LEU A 160 -4.54 -7.74 -5.07
CA LEU A 160 -3.24 -8.31 -4.76
C LEU A 160 -3.02 -9.62 -5.53
N PRO A 161 -1.88 -9.80 -6.21
CA PRO A 161 -1.61 -11.01 -6.97
C PRO A 161 -1.33 -12.20 -6.03
N LYS A 162 -2.02 -13.32 -6.25
CA LYS A 162 -1.78 -14.60 -5.57
C LYS A 162 -0.70 -15.39 -6.32
N ALA A 163 0.56 -14.97 -6.23
CA ALA A 163 1.70 -15.56 -6.97
C ALA A 163 1.97 -17.05 -6.66
N HIS A 164 1.43 -17.57 -5.56
CA HIS A 164 1.53 -18.98 -5.20
C HIS A 164 0.50 -19.88 -5.93
N LYS A 165 -0.49 -19.31 -6.64
CA LYS A 165 -1.50 -20.06 -7.39
C LYS A 165 -1.22 -20.03 -8.91
N PRO A 166 -1.55 -21.11 -9.65
CA PRO A 166 -1.43 -21.13 -11.11
C PRO A 166 -2.15 -19.96 -11.77
N GLY A 167 -1.55 -19.38 -12.81
CA GLY A 167 -2.10 -18.20 -13.51
C GLY A 167 -2.06 -16.88 -12.71
N THR A 168 -1.59 -16.89 -11.46
CA THR A 168 -1.51 -15.71 -10.57
C THR A 168 -2.84 -14.93 -10.55
N PRO A 169 -3.92 -15.50 -9.99
CA PRO A 169 -5.20 -14.82 -9.87
C PRO A 169 -5.10 -13.64 -8.92
N LEU A 170 -5.99 -12.67 -9.10
CA LEU A 170 -6.08 -11.47 -8.28
C LEU A 170 -6.96 -11.72 -7.04
N ARG A 171 -6.53 -11.22 -5.87
CA ARG A 171 -7.35 -11.12 -4.66
C ARG A 171 -7.92 -9.71 -4.59
N PRO A 172 -9.25 -9.51 -4.66
CA PRO A 172 -9.86 -8.21 -4.40
C PRO A 172 -9.63 -7.81 -2.93
N ILE A 173 -9.32 -6.55 -2.69
CA ILE A 173 -9.23 -5.95 -1.37
C ILE A 173 -9.92 -4.58 -1.42
N ILE A 174 -10.84 -4.33 -0.50
CA ILE A 174 -11.43 -3.01 -0.30
C ILE A 174 -10.63 -2.32 0.80
N SER A 175 -9.94 -1.24 0.47
CA SER A 175 -9.34 -0.36 1.48
C SER A 175 -10.39 0.64 1.94
N GLY A 176 -10.60 0.75 3.26
CA GLY A 176 -11.51 1.74 3.87
C GLY A 176 -10.87 2.51 5.03
N LEU A 177 -9.53 2.62 5.06
CA LEU A 177 -8.78 3.10 6.22
C LEU A 177 -9.12 4.53 6.65
N LYS A 178 -9.43 5.43 5.70
CA LYS A 178 -9.79 6.83 6.00
C LYS A 178 -11.23 7.17 5.60
N HIS A 179 -12.13 6.20 5.75
CA HIS A 179 -13.53 6.42 5.41
C HIS A 179 -14.14 7.54 6.28
N PRO A 180 -15.03 8.39 5.72
CA PRO A 180 -15.73 9.44 6.47
C PRO A 180 -16.39 8.98 7.77
N THR A 181 -16.86 7.73 7.83
CA THR A 181 -17.55 7.18 9.01
C THR A 181 -16.61 6.58 10.06
N SER A 182 -15.31 6.47 9.82
CA SER A 182 -14.39 5.73 10.71
C SER A 182 -14.37 6.28 12.15
N LYS A 183 -14.36 7.61 12.33
CA LYS A 183 -14.39 8.23 13.67
C LYS A 183 -15.71 7.95 14.39
N ILE A 184 -16.82 7.98 13.66
CA ILE A 184 -18.15 7.69 14.19
C ILE A 184 -18.26 6.23 14.60
N SER A 185 -17.82 5.30 13.74
CA SER A 185 -17.80 3.87 14.06
C SER A 185 -16.95 3.59 15.30
N LYS A 186 -15.77 4.22 15.42
CA LYS A 186 -14.93 4.08 16.61
C LYS A 186 -15.63 4.61 17.87
N PHE A 187 -16.26 5.78 17.78
CA PHE A 187 -16.99 6.36 18.92
C PHE A 187 -18.15 5.46 19.38
N LEU A 188 -18.91 4.89 18.45
CA LEU A 188 -19.98 3.93 18.76
C LEU A 188 -19.40 2.64 19.36
N ASP A 189 -18.30 2.14 18.82
CA ASP A 189 -17.62 0.96 19.35
C ASP A 189 -17.16 1.19 20.79
N ASP A 190 -16.50 2.32 21.07
CA ASP A 190 -16.04 2.69 22.41
C ASP A 190 -17.22 2.85 23.39
N LEU A 191 -18.38 3.34 22.92
CA LEU A 191 -19.60 3.48 23.73
C LEU A 191 -20.24 2.11 24.04
N LEU A 192 -20.26 1.19 23.08
CA LEU A 192 -20.92 -0.11 23.21
C LEU A 192 -20.00 -1.18 23.82
N ARG A 193 -18.68 -1.02 23.75
CA ARG A 193 -17.68 -2.00 24.19
C ARG A 193 -17.94 -2.55 25.59
N PRO A 194 -18.22 -1.73 26.63
CA PRO A 194 -18.44 -2.26 27.97
C PRO A 194 -19.65 -3.20 28.07
N LEU A 195 -20.68 -2.98 27.25
CA LEU A 195 -21.86 -3.84 27.20
C LEU A 195 -21.51 -5.18 26.55
N PHE A 196 -20.77 -5.15 25.45
CA PHE A 196 -20.28 -6.36 24.79
C PHE A 196 -19.37 -7.18 25.69
N ASP A 197 -18.44 -6.54 26.40
CA ASP A 197 -17.51 -7.24 27.30
C ASP A 197 -18.24 -7.95 28.44
N LYS A 198 -19.31 -7.33 28.97
CA LYS A 198 -20.16 -7.97 29.98
C LYS A 198 -20.89 -9.20 29.42
N MET A 199 -21.54 -9.09 28.26
CA MET A 199 -22.21 -10.24 27.65
C MET A 199 -21.23 -11.34 27.24
N ALA A 200 -20.02 -10.97 26.80
CA ALA A 200 -18.99 -11.90 26.41
C ALA A 200 -18.55 -12.79 27.58
N GLN A 201 -18.59 -12.31 28.83
CA GLN A 201 -18.28 -13.14 30.00
C GLN A 201 -19.25 -14.32 30.16
N GLU A 202 -20.51 -14.15 29.78
CA GLU A 202 -21.55 -15.19 29.92
C GLU A 202 -21.64 -16.10 28.68
N THR A 203 -21.20 -15.61 27.52
CA THR A 203 -21.43 -16.28 26.22
C THR A 203 -20.16 -16.79 25.56
N THR A 204 -18.99 -16.30 25.98
CA THR A 204 -17.70 -16.75 25.41
C THR A 204 -17.28 -18.01 26.12
N VAL A 205 -17.22 -19.11 25.37
CA VAL A 205 -16.53 -20.32 25.81
C VAL A 205 -15.03 -20.01 25.90
N SER A 206 -14.51 -19.98 27.12
CA SER A 206 -13.09 -19.71 27.41
C SER A 206 -12.18 -20.86 27.01
N SER A 207 -12.70 -22.09 26.98
CA SER A 207 -11.94 -23.29 26.65
C SER A 207 -12.76 -24.27 25.85
N GLY A 208 -12.17 -24.83 24.79
CA GLY A 208 -12.78 -25.92 24.02
C GLY A 208 -12.99 -27.22 24.81
N PHE A 209 -12.45 -27.32 26.03
CA PHE A 209 -12.70 -28.41 26.98
C PHE A 209 -13.92 -28.16 27.88
N GLU A 210 -14.49 -26.94 27.87
CA GLU A 210 -15.70 -26.57 28.63
C GLU A 210 -16.98 -26.76 27.80
N LEU A 211 -16.87 -27.35 26.60
CA LEU A 211 -17.97 -27.70 25.68
C LEU A 211 -18.34 -29.18 25.77
#